data_AF-A0A9D2CSZ3-F1
#
_entry.id   AF-A0A9D2CSZ3-F1
#
_cell.length_a   1.000
_cell.length_b   1.000
_cell.length_c   1.000
_cell.angle_alpha   90.00
_cell.angle_beta   90.00
_cell.angle_gamma   90.00
#
_symmetry.space_group_name_H-M   'P 1'
#
loop_
_entity.id
_entity.type
_entity.pdbx_description
1 polymer ?
#
loop_
_entity_poly.entity_id
_entity_poly.type
_entity_poly.pdbx_seq_one_letter_code
_entity_poly.pdbx_strand_id
1 'polypeptide(L)'
;MAELKKDEKIIELVNVSKIFDETAAVENVSFYVRKGEFITFLGPSGCGKTTTLRMIAGFDIPTSGKILLNGRDITNLPPNKRPVNTVFQRYALFPHLNIYDNIAFGLKLKKVPVTYVNDKGETYTKLQKLTRREIDEKVKNALSVVDLEGFEKRSVSTLSGGQQQRVAIARAIVNEPEILLLDEPLGALDLKMRKEMQIELKEMHRKLGITFIYVTHDQEEALTMSDTIVVMKDGCIQQIGTPTSIYNEPANAFVADFIGDSNIFNGTIVGKFTVRFCNRNFKCVDDFEKNEKVDVVVRPEDIRMTDEENGMLVAKVVSVVFKGVHYEITAMVGRSEVVIQSTQSRNVGDVIGLVIEPDDIHIMKKELTVNKYDGYITKKNTVVFGDGEFECDVTTLYPGSHLDEEGYLITATGEKIDLTDVDVAVEVGLQDIELSDNADEGGARGHIVQLIYKGDHYQYIVRTEENEEDYVLDSPDLWNENDYVSVKIRPENIRLALKQEKQNG
;
A
#
# COMPACT_ATOMS: atom_id res chain seq x y z
N MET A 1 17.84 11.56 -31.56
CA MET A 1 17.47 11.66 -30.14
C MET A 1 16.27 12.57 -30.05
N ALA A 2 15.07 12.01 -30.27
CA ALA A 2 13.83 12.75 -30.09
C ALA A 2 13.58 12.84 -28.59
N GLU A 3 13.29 14.04 -28.07
CA GLU A 3 12.68 14.20 -26.76
C GLU A 3 11.46 13.27 -26.69
N LEU A 4 11.56 12.19 -25.92
CA LEU A 4 10.41 11.38 -25.55
C LEU A 4 9.41 12.35 -24.91
N LYS A 5 8.27 12.57 -25.59
CA LYS A 5 7.17 13.34 -25.04
C LYS A 5 6.79 12.67 -23.72
N LYS A 6 7.08 13.36 -22.61
CA LYS A 6 7.00 12.86 -21.23
C LYS A 6 5.58 12.46 -20.77
N ASP A 7 4.59 12.47 -21.66
CA ASP A 7 3.16 12.19 -21.40
C ASP A 7 2.57 11.06 -22.27
N GLU A 8 3.37 10.34 -23.07
CA GLU A 8 2.84 9.20 -23.83
C GLU A 8 2.55 8.03 -22.88
N LYS A 9 1.26 7.71 -22.69
CA LYS A 9 0.82 6.57 -21.89
C LYS A 9 1.03 5.26 -22.64
N ILE A 10 1.75 4.32 -22.04
CA ILE A 10 2.01 3.00 -22.62
C ILE A 10 1.02 1.95 -22.09
N ILE A 11 0.72 1.96 -20.80
CA ILE A 11 -0.24 1.06 -20.15
C ILE A 11 -1.29 1.90 -19.44
N GLU A 12 -2.56 1.52 -19.54
CA GLU A 12 -3.65 2.08 -18.75
C GLU A 12 -4.51 0.95 -18.17
N LEU A 13 -4.74 0.99 -16.87
CA LEU A 13 -5.73 0.16 -16.19
C LEU A 13 -6.97 1.03 -15.97
N VAL A 14 -8.13 0.53 -16.40
CA VAL A 14 -9.40 1.24 -16.30
C VAL A 14 -10.38 0.38 -15.51
N ASN A 15 -10.59 0.77 -14.25
CA ASN A 15 -11.50 0.14 -13.29
C ASN A 15 -11.29 -1.37 -13.19
N VAL A 16 -10.03 -1.79 -13.14
CA VAL A 16 -9.65 -3.21 -13.15
C VAL A 16 -9.92 -3.81 -11.78
N SER A 17 -10.71 -4.87 -11.75
CA SER A 17 -10.90 -5.69 -10.54
C SER A 17 -10.57 -7.16 -10.83
N LYS A 18 -10.09 -7.85 -9.79
CA LYS A 18 -9.85 -9.29 -9.82
C LYS A 18 -10.39 -9.93 -8.56
N ILE A 19 -11.35 -10.83 -8.76
CA ILE A 19 -11.92 -11.67 -7.72
C ILE A 19 -11.44 -13.10 -7.98
N PHE A 20 -10.93 -13.75 -6.94
CA PHE A 20 -10.64 -15.19 -6.92
C PHE A 20 -11.67 -15.84 -6.03
N ASP A 21 -12.47 -16.73 -6.62
CA ASP A 21 -13.63 -17.32 -5.96
C ASP A 21 -14.56 -16.22 -5.42
N GLU A 22 -14.55 -15.98 -4.10
CA GLU A 22 -15.36 -14.94 -3.45
C GLU A 22 -14.52 -13.76 -2.92
N THR A 23 -13.19 -13.85 -2.93
CA THR A 23 -12.30 -12.83 -2.37
C THR A 23 -11.80 -11.87 -3.45
N ALA A 24 -11.98 -10.57 -3.22
CA ALA A 24 -11.46 -9.53 -4.10
C ALA A 24 -9.97 -9.28 -3.83
N ALA A 25 -9.11 -9.68 -4.77
CA ALA A 25 -7.67 -9.48 -4.66
C ALA A 25 -7.20 -8.12 -5.22
N VAL A 26 -7.98 -7.53 -6.12
CA VAL A 26 -7.75 -6.20 -6.69
C VAL A 26 -9.11 -5.55 -6.92
N GLU A 27 -9.28 -4.30 -6.48
CA GLU A 27 -10.56 -3.60 -6.52
C GLU A 27 -10.45 -2.26 -7.22
N ASN A 28 -11.15 -2.14 -8.35
CA ASN A 28 -11.39 -0.90 -9.08
C ASN A 28 -10.11 -0.07 -9.35
N VAL A 29 -9.02 -0.76 -9.67
CA VAL A 29 -7.71 -0.15 -9.89
C VAL A 29 -7.70 0.61 -11.22
N SER A 30 -7.44 1.91 -11.13
CA SER A 30 -7.37 2.84 -12.26
C SER A 30 -6.12 3.70 -12.19
N PHE A 31 -5.20 3.48 -13.13
CA PHE A 31 -3.99 4.30 -13.28
C PHE A 31 -3.38 4.12 -14.67
N TYR A 32 -2.34 4.90 -14.98
CA TYR A 32 -1.58 4.78 -16.21
C TYR A 32 -0.08 4.73 -15.93
N VAL A 33 0.66 4.16 -16.86
CA VAL A 33 2.14 4.14 -16.90
C VAL A 33 2.58 4.89 -18.14
N ARG A 34 3.56 5.76 -17.99
CA ARG A 34 4.19 6.48 -19.11
C ARG A 34 5.26 5.63 -19.76
N LYS A 35 5.50 5.87 -21.04
CA LYS A 35 6.56 5.20 -21.78
C LYS A 35 7.94 5.55 -21.24
N GLY A 36 8.75 4.53 -20.96
CA GLY A 36 10.12 4.70 -20.43
C GLY A 36 10.16 5.08 -18.95
N GLU A 37 9.05 4.92 -18.24
CA GLU A 37 8.95 5.14 -16.80
C GLU A 37 9.35 3.89 -16.01
N PHE A 38 10.04 4.10 -14.88
CA PHE A 38 10.21 3.08 -13.85
C PHE A 38 9.10 3.26 -12.81
N ILE A 39 8.06 2.41 -12.89
CA ILE A 39 6.97 2.38 -11.91
C ILE A 39 7.11 1.18 -10.97
N THR A 40 6.89 1.41 -9.68
CA THR A 40 6.94 0.35 -8.66
C THR A 40 5.59 0.21 -7.96
N PHE A 41 5.07 -1.02 -7.88
CA PHE A 41 3.97 -1.37 -6.98
C PHE A 41 4.57 -1.76 -5.63
N LEU A 42 4.15 -1.06 -4.60
CA LEU A 42 4.63 -1.20 -3.23
C LEU A 42 3.44 -1.40 -2.29
N GLY A 43 3.61 -2.22 -1.26
CA GLY A 43 2.54 -2.51 -0.31
C GLY A 43 2.78 -3.79 0.47
N PRO A 44 1.99 -4.07 1.52
CA PRO A 44 2.10 -5.28 2.34
C PRO A 44 1.89 -6.57 1.54
N SER A 45 2.26 -7.70 2.13
CA SER A 45 1.94 -9.01 1.57
C SER A 45 0.42 -9.15 1.34
N GLY A 46 0.02 -9.74 0.21
CA GLY A 46 -1.40 -9.96 -0.11
C GLY A 46 -2.16 -8.77 -0.71
N CYS A 47 -1.60 -7.54 -0.76
CA CYS A 47 -2.36 -6.37 -1.23
C CYS A 47 -2.63 -6.27 -2.75
N GLY A 48 -2.40 -7.33 -3.54
CA GLY A 48 -2.74 -7.38 -4.97
C GLY A 48 -1.67 -6.93 -5.96
N LYS A 49 -0.43 -6.64 -5.53
CA LYS A 49 0.68 -6.20 -6.43
C LYS A 49 1.00 -7.21 -7.53
N THR A 50 1.33 -8.44 -7.14
CA THR A 50 1.67 -9.53 -8.09
C THR A 50 0.47 -9.90 -8.95
N THR A 51 -0.74 -9.87 -8.40
CA THR A 51 -1.98 -10.06 -9.16
C THR A 51 -2.13 -9.01 -10.26
N THR A 52 -1.91 -7.72 -9.93
CA THR A 52 -1.93 -6.61 -10.89
C THR A 52 -0.87 -6.80 -11.98
N LEU A 53 0.37 -7.12 -11.59
CA LEU A 53 1.45 -7.40 -12.54
C LEU A 53 1.13 -8.57 -13.49
N ARG A 54 0.56 -9.65 -12.96
CA ARG A 54 0.17 -10.84 -13.74
C ARG A 54 -1.00 -10.56 -14.68
N MET A 55 -1.93 -9.68 -14.30
CA MET A 55 -2.97 -9.20 -15.21
C MET A 55 -2.39 -8.37 -16.37
N ILE A 56 -1.39 -7.53 -16.12
CA ILE A 56 -0.66 -6.79 -17.18
C ILE A 56 0.12 -7.75 -18.08
N ALA A 57 0.72 -8.80 -17.52
CA ALA A 57 1.42 -9.85 -18.26
C ALA A 57 0.46 -10.80 -19.04
N GLY A 58 -0.82 -10.82 -18.67
CA GLY A 58 -1.84 -11.69 -19.25
C GLY A 58 -1.88 -13.11 -18.68
N PHE A 59 -1.17 -13.36 -17.58
CA PHE A 59 -1.23 -14.64 -16.87
C PHE A 59 -2.56 -14.79 -16.11
N ASP A 60 -3.14 -13.68 -15.68
CA ASP A 60 -4.48 -13.61 -15.10
C ASP A 60 -5.36 -12.69 -15.94
N ILE A 61 -6.65 -13.02 -16.03
CA ILE A 61 -7.66 -12.20 -16.72
C ILE A 61 -8.44 -11.42 -15.64
N PRO A 62 -8.57 -10.09 -15.76
CA PRO A 62 -9.44 -9.30 -14.88
C PRO A 62 -10.87 -9.84 -14.85
N THR A 63 -11.50 -9.78 -13.67
CA THR A 63 -12.92 -10.10 -13.54
C THR A 63 -13.78 -8.99 -14.15
N SER A 64 -13.36 -7.73 -14.01
CA SER A 64 -13.95 -6.56 -14.64
C SER A 64 -12.89 -5.51 -14.99
N GLY A 65 -13.30 -4.48 -15.74
CA GLY A 65 -12.41 -3.42 -16.20
C GLY A 65 -11.65 -3.77 -17.48
N LYS A 66 -10.68 -2.92 -17.84
CA LYS A 66 -9.89 -3.05 -19.06
C LYS A 66 -8.42 -2.71 -18.85
N ILE A 67 -7.57 -3.40 -19.58
CA ILE A 67 -6.13 -3.09 -19.68
C ILE A 67 -5.84 -2.64 -21.11
N LEU A 68 -5.37 -1.41 -21.26
CA LEU A 68 -5.00 -0.82 -22.54
C LEU A 68 -3.48 -0.78 -22.67
N LEU A 69 -2.97 -1.13 -23.85
CA LEU A 69 -1.59 -0.96 -24.26
C LEU A 69 -1.54 -0.06 -25.49
N ASN A 70 -0.86 1.08 -25.39
CA ASN A 70 -0.83 2.11 -26.45
C ASN A 70 -2.26 2.44 -26.94
N GLY A 71 -3.20 2.59 -26.00
CA GLY A 71 -4.63 2.85 -26.24
C GLY A 71 -5.44 1.66 -26.80
N ARG A 72 -4.85 0.48 -27.00
CA ARG A 72 -5.55 -0.72 -27.50
C ARG A 72 -5.85 -1.69 -26.37
N ASP A 73 -7.08 -2.18 -26.31
CA ASP A 73 -7.49 -3.18 -25.32
C ASP A 73 -6.73 -4.51 -25.52
N ILE A 74 -5.99 -4.92 -24.49
CA ILE A 74 -5.23 -6.18 -24.45
C ILE A 74 -5.76 -7.15 -23.38
N THR A 75 -6.89 -6.85 -22.75
CA THR A 75 -7.44 -7.58 -21.59
C THR A 75 -7.50 -9.09 -21.84
N ASN A 76 -8.00 -9.49 -23.02
CA ASN A 76 -8.14 -10.89 -23.43
C ASN A 76 -6.97 -11.42 -24.28
N LEU A 77 -5.89 -10.63 -24.44
CA LEU A 77 -4.74 -11.04 -25.22
C LEU A 77 -3.88 -12.01 -24.37
N PRO A 78 -3.53 -13.21 -24.87
CA PRO A 78 -2.70 -14.15 -24.11
C PRO A 78 -1.25 -13.65 -23.96
N PRO A 79 -0.50 -14.12 -22.94
CA PRO A 79 0.85 -13.63 -22.63
C PRO A 79 1.81 -13.64 -23.82
N ASN A 80 1.79 -14.72 -24.61
CA ASN A 80 2.68 -14.90 -25.76
C ASN A 80 2.44 -13.94 -26.93
N LYS A 81 1.33 -13.18 -26.91
CA LYS A 81 1.01 -12.15 -27.90
C LYS A 81 1.18 -10.74 -27.36
N ARG A 82 1.45 -10.57 -26.06
CA ARG A 82 1.71 -9.26 -25.46
C ARG A 82 3.18 -8.88 -25.71
N PRO A 83 3.49 -7.62 -26.06
CA PRO A 83 4.86 -7.16 -26.27
C PRO A 83 5.57 -6.83 -24.93
N VAL A 84 5.42 -7.72 -23.94
CA VAL A 84 5.95 -7.57 -22.59
C VAL A 84 6.75 -8.81 -22.22
N ASN A 85 7.82 -8.63 -21.45
CA ASN A 85 8.59 -9.75 -20.92
C ASN A 85 8.64 -9.67 -19.39
N THR A 86 8.52 -10.83 -18.73
CA THR A 86 8.49 -10.93 -17.27
C THR A 86 9.75 -11.62 -16.73
N VAL A 87 10.34 -11.04 -15.69
CA VAL A 87 11.33 -11.68 -14.82
C VAL A 87 10.63 -12.06 -13.52
N PHE A 88 10.56 -13.36 -13.25
CA PHE A 88 9.94 -13.91 -12.04
C PHE A 88 10.93 -13.98 -10.88
N GLN A 89 10.39 -14.00 -9.65
CA GLN A 89 11.13 -14.09 -8.37
C GLN A 89 12.19 -15.21 -8.34
N ARG A 90 11.94 -16.38 -8.95
CA ARG A 90 12.91 -17.51 -8.99
C ARG A 90 13.83 -17.51 -10.22
N TYR A 91 13.91 -16.40 -10.96
CA TYR A 91 14.65 -16.20 -12.23
C TYR A 91 14.25 -17.12 -13.40
N ALA A 92 13.67 -18.30 -13.12
CA ALA A 92 13.22 -19.32 -14.06
C ALA A 92 14.28 -19.68 -15.13
N LEU A 93 15.57 -19.66 -14.78
CA LEU A 93 16.65 -20.02 -15.70
C LEU A 93 16.58 -21.52 -16.01
N PHE A 94 16.93 -21.89 -17.25
CA PHE A 94 16.99 -23.28 -17.67
C PHE A 94 18.31 -23.89 -17.20
N PRO A 95 18.30 -24.81 -16.20
CA PRO A 95 19.52 -25.28 -15.55
C PRO A 95 20.40 -26.14 -16.46
N HIS A 96 19.80 -26.73 -17.50
CA HIS A 96 20.46 -27.58 -18.49
C HIS A 96 21.07 -26.78 -19.66
N LEU A 97 20.87 -25.46 -19.70
CA LEU A 97 21.42 -24.58 -20.73
C LEU A 97 22.53 -23.69 -20.15
N ASN A 98 23.53 -23.36 -20.97
CA ASN A 98 24.51 -22.33 -20.61
C ASN A 98 23.87 -20.93 -20.69
N ILE A 99 24.64 -19.90 -20.33
CA ILE A 99 24.17 -18.50 -20.34
C ILE A 99 23.71 -18.06 -21.74
N TYR A 100 24.52 -18.32 -22.77
CA TYR A 100 24.17 -17.98 -24.14
C TYR A 100 22.85 -18.62 -24.56
N ASP A 101 22.67 -19.92 -24.32
CA ASP A 101 21.49 -20.66 -24.72
C ASP A 101 20.25 -20.25 -23.93
N ASN A 102 20.41 -19.86 -22.66
CA ASN A 102 19.34 -19.26 -21.86
C ASN A 102 18.84 -17.95 -22.50
N ILE A 103 19.76 -17.06 -22.86
CA ILE A 103 19.42 -15.75 -23.45
C ILE A 103 18.90 -15.92 -24.88
N ALA A 104 19.57 -16.72 -25.71
CA ALA A 104 19.22 -16.94 -27.11
C ALA A 104 17.90 -17.71 -27.32
N PHE A 105 17.36 -18.37 -26.29
CA PHE A 105 16.20 -19.25 -26.40
C PHE A 105 15.01 -18.58 -27.10
N GLY A 106 14.62 -17.39 -26.66
CA GLY A 106 13.51 -16.63 -27.26
C GLY A 106 13.77 -16.25 -28.72
N LEU A 107 15.00 -15.83 -29.04
CA LEU A 107 15.39 -15.45 -30.39
C LEU A 107 15.37 -16.64 -31.38
N LYS A 108 15.74 -17.85 -30.93
CA LYS A 108 15.70 -19.08 -31.75
C LYS A 108 14.28 -19.47 -32.17
N LEU A 109 13.28 -19.06 -31.38
CA LEU A 109 11.85 -19.30 -31.65
C LEU A 109 11.19 -18.14 -32.41
N LYS A 110 11.72 -16.92 -32.26
CA LYS A 110 11.19 -15.70 -32.88
C LYS A 110 11.21 -15.83 -34.41
N LYS A 111 10.08 -15.47 -35.03
CA LYS A 111 9.97 -15.30 -36.48
C LYS A 111 9.71 -13.84 -36.79
N VAL A 112 10.49 -13.29 -37.71
CA VAL A 112 10.38 -11.90 -38.14
C VAL A 112 9.82 -11.83 -39.56
N PRO A 113 8.95 -10.86 -39.88
CA PRO A 113 8.50 -10.63 -41.25
C PRO A 113 9.65 -10.05 -42.07
N VAL A 114 10.03 -10.72 -43.15
CA VAL A 114 11.03 -10.25 -44.12
C VAL A 114 10.33 -10.01 -45.44
N THR A 115 10.51 -8.81 -46.00
CA THR A 115 9.97 -8.43 -47.30
C THR A 115 10.97 -8.83 -48.39
N TYR A 116 10.51 -9.62 -49.33
CA TYR A 116 11.26 -10.03 -50.51
C TYR A 116 10.67 -9.36 -51.74
N VAL A 117 11.51 -9.10 -52.74
CA VAL A 117 11.09 -8.68 -54.08
C VAL A 117 11.39 -9.84 -55.01
N ASN A 118 10.38 -10.30 -55.75
CA ASN A 118 10.59 -11.36 -56.74
C ASN A 118 11.14 -10.80 -58.07
N ASP A 119 11.50 -11.68 -58.99
CA ASP A 119 12.05 -11.32 -60.31
C ASP A 119 11.09 -10.48 -61.18
N LYS A 120 9.80 -10.40 -60.80
CA LYS A 120 8.75 -9.59 -61.45
C LYS A 120 8.55 -8.23 -60.78
N GLY A 121 9.32 -7.90 -59.74
CA GLY A 121 9.22 -6.66 -58.98
C GLY A 121 8.10 -6.63 -57.93
N GLU A 122 7.45 -7.76 -57.66
CA GLU A 122 6.37 -7.86 -56.67
C GLU A 122 6.95 -8.08 -55.27
N THR A 123 6.46 -7.31 -54.30
CA THR A 123 6.84 -7.44 -52.89
C THR A 123 5.95 -8.46 -52.18
N TYR A 124 6.57 -9.40 -51.45
CA TYR A 124 5.85 -10.32 -50.58
C TYR A 124 6.56 -10.48 -49.23
N THR A 125 5.78 -10.65 -48.17
CA THR A 125 6.30 -10.78 -46.79
C THR A 125 6.23 -12.23 -46.34
N LYS A 126 7.35 -12.79 -45.87
CA LYS A 126 7.42 -14.13 -45.28
C LYS A 126 8.01 -14.07 -43.87
N LEU A 127 7.47 -14.89 -42.98
CA LEU A 127 8.02 -15.08 -41.64
C LEU A 127 9.26 -15.99 -41.71
N GLN A 128 10.43 -15.45 -41.34
CA GLN A 128 11.69 -16.18 -41.27
C GLN A 128 12.23 -16.21 -39.84
N LYS A 129 12.96 -17.28 -39.47
CA LYS A 129 13.74 -17.29 -38.22
C LYS A 129 14.96 -16.39 -38.35
N LEU A 130 15.41 -15.82 -37.24
CA LEU A 130 16.68 -15.09 -37.18
C LEU A 130 17.85 -16.00 -37.56
N THR A 131 18.81 -15.44 -38.29
CA THR A 131 20.09 -16.08 -38.58
C THR A 131 20.93 -16.19 -37.31
N ARG A 132 21.86 -17.14 -37.28
CA ARG A 132 22.78 -17.31 -36.16
C ARG A 132 23.56 -16.02 -35.84
N ARG A 133 23.97 -15.28 -36.88
CA ARG A 133 24.70 -14.03 -36.72
C ARG A 133 23.85 -12.95 -36.03
N GLU A 134 22.59 -12.79 -36.42
CA GLU A 134 21.68 -11.84 -35.76
C GLU A 134 21.43 -12.22 -34.29
N ILE A 135 21.34 -13.53 -34.00
CA ILE A 135 21.21 -14.03 -32.63
C ILE A 135 22.48 -13.71 -31.83
N ASP A 136 23.66 -14.00 -32.37
CA ASP A 136 24.95 -13.74 -31.72
C ASP A 136 25.13 -12.25 -31.40
N GLU A 137 24.79 -11.36 -32.35
CA GLU A 137 24.85 -9.91 -32.16
C GLU A 137 23.90 -9.44 -31.05
N LYS A 138 22.64 -9.91 -31.04
CA LYS A 138 21.67 -9.55 -29.99
C LYS A 138 22.05 -10.09 -28.62
N VAL A 139 22.52 -11.34 -28.53
CA VAL A 139 22.97 -11.93 -27.26
C VAL A 139 24.19 -11.18 -26.72
N LYS A 140 25.15 -10.83 -27.58
CA LYS A 140 26.32 -10.05 -27.19
C LYS A 140 25.93 -8.67 -26.64
N ASN A 141 25.00 -7.99 -27.32
CA ASN A 141 24.49 -6.70 -26.84
C ASN A 141 23.77 -6.83 -25.48
N ALA A 142 22.92 -7.86 -25.31
CA ALA A 142 22.24 -8.10 -24.04
C ALA A 142 23.23 -8.40 -22.89
N LEU A 143 24.27 -9.18 -23.15
CA LEU A 143 25.34 -9.46 -22.18
C LEU A 143 26.15 -8.22 -21.82
N SER A 144 26.37 -7.32 -22.79
CA SER A 144 27.03 -6.02 -22.57
C SER A 144 26.21 -5.12 -21.64
N VAL A 145 24.88 -5.07 -21.84
CA VAL A 145 23.98 -4.26 -20.98
C VAL A 145 24.01 -4.73 -19.53
N VAL A 146 24.18 -6.02 -19.28
CA VAL A 146 24.19 -6.62 -17.93
C VAL A 146 25.59 -6.91 -17.38
N ASP A 147 26.64 -6.39 -18.01
CA ASP A 147 28.07 -6.60 -17.69
C ASP A 147 28.49 -8.08 -17.50
N LEU A 148 28.01 -8.98 -18.37
CA LEU A 148 28.37 -10.41 -18.37
C LEU A 148 29.10 -10.84 -19.65
N GLU A 149 29.82 -9.91 -20.29
CA GLU A 149 30.65 -10.21 -21.45
C GLU A 149 31.70 -11.29 -21.14
N GLY A 150 31.85 -12.31 -22.01
CA GLY A 150 32.80 -13.39 -21.81
C GLY A 150 32.29 -14.56 -20.95
N PHE A 151 31.06 -14.49 -20.44
CA PHE A 151 30.46 -15.55 -19.62
C PHE A 151 29.58 -16.52 -20.43
N GLU A 152 29.46 -16.34 -21.75
CA GLU A 152 28.50 -17.00 -22.65
C GLU A 152 28.38 -18.51 -22.45
N LYS A 153 29.53 -19.18 -22.27
CA LYS A 153 29.63 -20.64 -22.21
C LYS A 153 29.49 -21.22 -20.80
N ARG A 154 29.40 -20.38 -19.77
CA ARG A 154 29.31 -20.84 -18.38
C ARG A 154 27.94 -21.47 -18.09
N SER A 155 27.92 -22.38 -17.13
CA SER A 155 26.67 -22.94 -16.60
C SER A 155 26.01 -21.94 -15.65
N VAL A 156 24.68 -21.82 -15.72
CA VAL A 156 23.91 -20.99 -14.79
C VAL A 156 24.02 -21.49 -13.34
N SER A 157 24.28 -22.78 -13.13
CA SER A 157 24.45 -23.37 -11.79
C SER A 157 25.72 -22.92 -11.06
N THR A 158 26.68 -22.31 -11.78
CA THR A 158 27.95 -21.82 -11.21
C THR A 158 27.94 -20.34 -10.87
N LEU A 159 26.81 -19.66 -11.10
CA LEU A 159 26.67 -18.22 -10.93
C LEU A 159 26.18 -17.86 -9.53
N SER A 160 26.62 -16.69 -9.03
CA SER A 160 26.02 -16.07 -7.83
C SER A 160 24.57 -15.65 -8.10
N GLY A 161 23.79 -15.37 -7.05
CA GLY A 161 22.38 -14.94 -7.18
C GLY A 161 22.22 -13.71 -8.08
N GLY A 162 23.05 -12.68 -7.89
CA GLY A 162 23.04 -11.46 -8.71
C GLY A 162 23.45 -11.73 -10.16
N GLN A 163 24.40 -12.64 -10.40
CA GLN A 163 24.75 -13.06 -11.77
C GLN A 163 23.59 -13.82 -12.44
N GLN A 164 22.89 -14.69 -11.71
CA GLN A 164 21.69 -15.36 -12.22
C GLN A 164 20.59 -14.35 -12.57
N GLN A 165 20.40 -13.34 -11.74
CA GLN A 165 19.45 -12.25 -12.01
C GLN A 165 19.84 -11.47 -13.28
N ARG A 166 21.11 -11.09 -13.43
CA ARG A 166 21.62 -10.43 -14.64
C ARG A 166 21.37 -11.27 -15.89
N VAL A 167 21.55 -12.60 -15.84
CA VAL A 167 21.21 -13.50 -16.94
C VAL A 167 19.70 -13.52 -17.21
N ALA A 168 18.86 -13.50 -16.18
CA ALA A 168 17.41 -13.47 -16.33
C ALA A 168 16.92 -12.17 -16.97
N ILE A 169 17.50 -11.03 -16.56
CA ILE A 169 17.26 -9.71 -17.16
C ILE A 169 17.74 -9.70 -18.62
N ALA A 170 18.96 -10.19 -18.89
CA ALA A 170 19.49 -10.29 -20.26
C ALA A 170 18.55 -11.11 -21.17
N ARG A 171 18.04 -12.25 -20.67
CA ARG A 171 17.06 -13.07 -21.37
C ARG A 171 15.75 -12.34 -21.62
N ALA A 172 15.31 -11.48 -20.69
CA ALA A 172 14.10 -10.70 -20.86
C ALA A 172 14.29 -9.55 -21.86
N ILE A 173 15.42 -8.86 -21.86
CA ILE A 173 15.64 -7.68 -22.73
C ILE A 173 16.10 -8.06 -24.15
N VAL A 174 16.66 -9.25 -24.37
CA VAL A 174 17.21 -9.66 -25.68
C VAL A 174 16.17 -9.64 -26.81
N ASN A 175 14.89 -9.81 -26.48
CA ASN A 175 13.79 -9.73 -27.44
C ASN A 175 13.37 -8.29 -27.80
N GLU A 176 14.00 -7.29 -27.17
CA GLU A 176 13.72 -5.85 -27.27
C GLU A 176 12.25 -5.54 -26.94
N PRO A 177 11.79 -5.84 -25.72
CA PRO A 177 10.42 -5.55 -25.30
C PRO A 177 10.20 -4.06 -25.09
N GLU A 178 8.95 -3.59 -25.23
CA GLU A 178 8.58 -2.21 -24.88
C GLU A 178 8.42 -2.03 -23.35
N ILE A 179 8.08 -3.12 -22.66
CA ILE A 179 7.83 -3.16 -21.21
C ILE A 179 8.53 -4.38 -20.60
N LEU A 180 9.27 -4.13 -19.53
CA LEU A 180 9.85 -5.16 -18.67
C LEU A 180 9.08 -5.23 -17.35
N LEU A 181 8.55 -6.41 -17.03
CA LEU A 181 7.82 -6.71 -15.79
C LEU A 181 8.75 -7.44 -14.82
N LEU A 182 8.86 -6.95 -13.59
CA LEU A 182 9.81 -7.44 -12.59
C LEU A 182 9.04 -7.79 -11.30
N ASP A 183 8.92 -9.09 -10.98
CA ASP A 183 8.16 -9.58 -9.82
C ASP A 183 9.13 -9.98 -8.69
N GLU A 184 9.29 -9.11 -7.70
CA GLU A 184 10.23 -9.24 -6.57
C GLU A 184 11.61 -9.79 -6.96
N PRO A 185 12.28 -9.21 -7.98
CA PRO A 185 13.47 -9.82 -8.55
C PRO A 185 14.69 -9.76 -7.63
N LEU A 186 14.63 -9.00 -6.52
CA LEU A 186 15.71 -8.85 -5.55
C LEU A 186 15.49 -9.61 -4.24
N GLY A 187 14.31 -10.22 -4.05
CA GLY A 187 13.92 -10.85 -2.78
C GLY A 187 14.82 -12.02 -2.33
N ALA A 188 15.49 -12.68 -3.27
CA ALA A 188 16.37 -13.82 -2.99
C ALA A 188 17.84 -13.43 -2.71
N LEU A 189 18.19 -12.14 -2.73
CA LEU A 189 19.56 -11.65 -2.56
C LEU A 189 19.84 -11.20 -1.13
N ASP A 190 21.09 -11.34 -0.67
CA ASP A 190 21.56 -10.72 0.57
C ASP A 190 21.62 -9.18 0.44
N LEU A 191 21.70 -8.49 1.58
CA LEU A 191 21.63 -7.03 1.66
C LEU A 191 22.68 -6.31 0.80
N LYS A 192 23.92 -6.79 0.76
CA LYS A 192 24.99 -6.13 0.01
C LYS A 192 24.73 -6.27 -1.49
N MET A 193 24.47 -7.51 -1.94
CA MET A 193 24.15 -7.78 -3.33
C MET A 193 22.87 -7.05 -3.77
N ARG A 194 21.87 -6.94 -2.89
CA ARG A 194 20.63 -6.21 -3.16
C ARG A 194 20.90 -4.74 -3.47
N LYS A 195 21.67 -4.04 -2.63
CA LYS A 195 22.01 -2.62 -2.86
C LYS A 195 22.82 -2.40 -4.15
N GLU A 196 23.77 -3.29 -4.44
CA GLU A 196 24.53 -3.25 -5.70
C GLU A 196 23.58 -3.42 -6.91
N MET A 197 22.69 -4.42 -6.86
CA MET A 197 21.73 -4.69 -7.93
C MET A 197 20.68 -3.59 -8.13
N GLN A 198 20.28 -2.87 -7.07
CA GLN A 198 19.36 -1.72 -7.19
C GLN A 198 19.96 -0.60 -8.06
N ILE A 199 21.21 -0.25 -7.80
CA ILE A 199 21.94 0.77 -8.57
C ILE A 199 22.05 0.32 -10.03
N GLU A 200 22.42 -0.94 -10.24
CA GLU A 200 22.56 -1.52 -11.58
C GLU A 200 21.23 -1.58 -12.34
N LEU A 201 20.12 -1.94 -11.70
CA LEU A 201 18.79 -1.92 -12.30
C LEU A 201 18.41 -0.51 -12.77
N LYS A 202 18.68 0.52 -11.95
CA LYS A 202 18.44 1.91 -12.30
C LYS A 202 19.31 2.36 -13.48
N GLU A 203 20.57 1.95 -13.52
CA GLU A 203 21.46 2.23 -14.64
C GLU A 203 21.05 1.51 -15.93
N MET A 204 20.63 0.24 -15.83
CA MET A 204 20.11 -0.54 -16.94
C MET A 204 18.84 0.10 -17.51
N HIS A 205 17.90 0.52 -16.65
CA HIS A 205 16.71 1.27 -17.07
C HIS A 205 17.09 2.52 -17.86
N ARG A 206 18.03 3.33 -17.35
CA ARG A 206 18.51 4.54 -18.03
C ARG A 206 19.20 4.24 -19.38
N LYS A 207 19.96 3.14 -19.48
CA LYS A 207 20.63 2.72 -20.73
C LYS A 207 19.62 2.22 -21.77
N LEU A 208 18.58 1.50 -21.35
CA LEU A 208 17.61 0.88 -22.25
C LEU A 208 16.50 1.83 -22.69
N GLY A 209 16.02 2.71 -21.80
CA GLY A 209 14.93 3.65 -22.07
C GLY A 209 13.57 2.99 -22.34
N ILE A 210 13.41 1.71 -21.94
CA ILE A 210 12.14 0.98 -22.00
C ILE A 210 11.39 1.12 -20.66
N THR A 211 10.09 0.81 -20.65
CA THR A 211 9.26 0.95 -19.44
C THR A 211 9.51 -0.21 -18.47
N PHE A 212 9.71 0.08 -17.18
CA PHE A 212 9.86 -0.92 -16.13
C PHE A 212 8.65 -0.89 -15.21
N ILE A 213 8.01 -2.05 -14.99
CA ILE A 213 6.98 -2.23 -13.95
C ILE A 213 7.53 -3.22 -12.93
N TYR A 214 7.79 -2.72 -11.73
CA TYR A 214 8.46 -3.43 -10.65
C TYR A 214 7.51 -3.70 -9.50
N VAL A 215 7.62 -4.86 -8.88
CA VAL A 215 6.85 -5.22 -7.68
C VAL A 215 7.83 -5.53 -6.56
N THR A 216 7.60 -4.91 -5.40
CA THR A 216 8.35 -5.21 -4.18
C THR A 216 7.53 -4.95 -2.94
N HIS A 217 7.97 -5.53 -1.82
CA HIS A 217 7.53 -5.20 -0.48
C HIS A 217 8.58 -4.34 0.26
N ASP A 218 9.74 -4.10 -0.33
CA ASP A 218 10.84 -3.31 0.26
C ASP A 218 10.70 -1.83 -0.11
N GLN A 219 10.63 -0.97 0.91
CA GLN A 219 10.44 0.47 0.73
C GLN A 219 11.71 1.15 0.19
N GLU A 220 12.90 0.73 0.62
CA GLU A 220 14.19 1.30 0.18
C GLU A 220 14.36 1.09 -1.33
N GLU A 221 13.96 -0.10 -1.83
CA GLU A 221 13.91 -0.40 -3.26
C GLU A 221 13.02 0.57 -4.03
N ALA A 222 11.79 0.75 -3.58
CA ALA A 222 10.81 1.59 -4.25
C ALA A 222 11.24 3.06 -4.24
N LEU A 223 11.74 3.57 -3.11
CA LEU A 223 12.16 4.96 -2.97
C LEU A 223 13.42 5.29 -3.79
N THR A 224 14.33 4.32 -3.94
CA THR A 224 15.63 4.56 -4.60
C THR A 224 15.56 4.44 -6.12
N MET A 225 14.77 3.49 -6.65
CA MET A 225 14.80 3.13 -8.07
C MET A 225 13.72 3.80 -8.91
N SER A 226 12.57 4.10 -8.32
CA SER A 226 11.35 4.43 -9.07
C SER A 226 11.26 5.90 -9.48
N ASP A 227 10.65 6.14 -10.63
CA ASP A 227 10.14 7.46 -11.00
C ASP A 227 8.77 7.71 -10.34
N THR A 228 7.93 6.67 -10.29
CA THR A 228 6.60 6.67 -9.67
C THR A 228 6.40 5.42 -8.83
N ILE A 229 5.76 5.58 -7.66
CA ILE A 229 5.36 4.50 -6.77
C ILE A 229 3.83 4.46 -6.72
N VAL A 230 3.26 3.27 -6.81
CA VAL A 230 1.85 2.97 -6.53
C VAL A 230 1.81 2.20 -5.23
N VAL A 231 1.34 2.84 -4.16
CA VAL A 231 1.14 2.21 -2.87
C VAL A 231 -0.21 1.52 -2.86
N MET A 232 -0.22 0.22 -2.55
CA MET A 232 -1.41 -0.63 -2.54
C MET A 232 -1.66 -1.24 -1.16
N LYS A 233 -2.93 -1.29 -0.75
CA LYS A 233 -3.43 -1.96 0.45
C LYS A 233 -4.79 -2.56 0.13
N ASP A 234 -5.03 -3.80 0.57
CA ASP A 234 -6.33 -4.49 0.44
C ASP A 234 -6.91 -4.42 -0.99
N GLY A 235 -6.08 -4.70 -1.99
CA GLY A 235 -6.48 -4.67 -3.41
C GLY A 235 -6.72 -3.27 -3.99
N CYS A 236 -6.66 -2.22 -3.17
CA CYS A 236 -6.91 -0.83 -3.54
C CYS A 236 -5.61 -0.02 -3.64
N ILE A 237 -5.63 1.03 -4.47
CA ILE A 237 -4.56 2.04 -4.51
C ILE A 237 -4.79 3.04 -3.38
N GLN A 238 -3.78 3.23 -2.54
CA GLN A 238 -3.78 4.20 -1.45
C GLN A 238 -3.20 5.54 -1.92
N GLN A 239 -2.11 5.52 -2.67
CA GLN A 239 -1.49 6.72 -3.22
C GLN A 239 -0.64 6.39 -4.46
N ILE A 240 -0.58 7.34 -5.39
CA ILE A 240 0.35 7.30 -6.52
C ILE A 240 1.15 8.59 -6.52
N GLY A 241 2.48 8.50 -6.57
CA GLY A 241 3.33 9.68 -6.55
C GLY A 241 4.79 9.37 -6.80
N THR A 242 5.59 10.43 -6.85
CA THR A 242 7.05 10.32 -6.84
C THR A 242 7.54 9.79 -5.49
N PRO A 243 8.74 9.17 -5.40
CA PRO A 243 9.31 8.76 -4.12
C PRO A 243 9.28 9.85 -3.04
N THR A 244 9.65 11.07 -3.42
CA THR A 244 9.67 12.22 -2.50
C THR A 244 8.28 12.64 -2.05
N SER A 245 7.28 12.64 -2.94
CA SER A 245 5.92 13.00 -2.55
C SER A 245 5.26 11.93 -1.68
N ILE A 246 5.51 10.64 -1.94
CA ILE A 246 5.01 9.56 -1.08
C ILE A 246 5.62 9.66 0.34
N TYR A 247 6.89 10.01 0.44
CA TYR A 247 7.57 10.15 1.72
C TYR A 247 7.15 11.42 2.49
N ASN A 248 7.18 12.57 1.83
CA ASN A 248 6.95 13.87 2.49
C ASN A 248 5.46 14.22 2.65
N GLU A 249 4.62 13.78 1.70
CA GLU A 249 3.20 14.15 1.62
C GLU A 249 2.33 12.88 1.54
N PRO A 250 2.36 11.99 2.56
CA PRO A 250 1.52 10.80 2.57
C PRO A 250 0.03 11.18 2.55
N ALA A 251 -0.77 10.46 1.75
CA ALA A 251 -2.18 10.77 1.56
C ALA A 251 -3.06 10.39 2.76
N ASN A 252 -2.65 9.36 3.51
CA ASN A 252 -3.36 8.87 4.70
C ASN A 252 -2.39 8.24 5.71
N ALA A 253 -2.92 7.94 6.89
CA ALA A 253 -2.13 7.40 8.00
C ALA A 253 -1.47 6.06 7.66
N PHE A 254 -2.11 5.22 6.84
CA PHE A 254 -1.50 3.99 6.37
C PHE A 254 -0.24 4.26 5.54
N VAL A 255 -0.27 5.17 4.56
CA VAL A 255 0.94 5.47 3.77
C VAL A 255 2.03 6.10 4.64
N ALA A 256 1.65 6.95 5.60
CA ALA A 256 2.61 7.58 6.51
C ALA A 256 3.33 6.57 7.42
N ASP A 257 2.60 5.58 7.93
CA ASP A 257 3.11 4.52 8.80
C ASP A 257 3.88 3.45 7.99
N PHE A 258 3.39 3.15 6.79
CA PHE A 258 3.96 2.12 5.93
C PHE A 258 5.19 2.58 5.15
N ILE A 259 5.45 3.87 5.00
CA ILE A 259 6.62 4.38 4.25
C ILE A 259 7.54 5.16 5.18
N GLY A 260 8.67 4.57 5.54
CA GLY A 260 9.62 5.12 6.50
C GLY A 260 9.09 5.15 7.92
N ASP A 261 9.93 5.55 8.86
CA ASP A 261 9.50 5.78 10.24
C ASP A 261 8.71 7.10 10.33
N SER A 262 7.66 7.13 11.16
CA SER A 262 6.81 8.30 11.36
C SER A 262 6.39 8.45 12.81
N ASN A 263 6.35 9.70 13.28
CA ASN A 263 5.53 10.03 14.44
C ASN A 263 4.16 10.48 13.96
N ILE A 264 3.11 9.74 14.31
CA ILE A 264 1.73 10.08 13.96
C ILE A 264 0.99 10.49 15.23
N PHE A 265 0.38 11.67 15.23
CA PHE A 265 -0.33 12.22 16.39
C PHE A 265 -1.75 12.62 16.04
N ASN A 266 -2.63 12.52 17.03
CA ASN A 266 -3.95 13.14 16.93
C ASN A 266 -3.84 14.67 17.01
N GLY A 267 -4.37 15.34 15.99
CA GLY A 267 -4.39 16.79 15.86
C GLY A 267 -5.80 17.40 15.87
N THR A 268 -5.87 18.70 16.09
CA THR A 268 -7.08 19.50 15.83
C THR A 268 -6.69 20.86 15.27
N ILE A 269 -7.30 21.26 14.17
CA ILE A 269 -7.07 22.56 13.55
C ILE A 269 -7.68 23.65 14.43
N VAL A 270 -6.88 24.60 14.90
CA VAL A 270 -7.34 25.66 15.83
C VAL A 270 -7.47 27.02 15.17
N GLY A 271 -6.89 27.17 13.97
CA GLY A 271 -6.94 28.36 13.15
C GLY A 271 -6.25 28.12 11.82
N LYS A 272 -6.19 29.16 10.98
CA LYS A 272 -5.54 29.10 9.67
C LYS A 272 -4.07 28.69 9.81
N PHE A 273 -3.62 27.69 9.06
CA PHE A 273 -2.24 27.19 9.12
C PHE A 273 -1.75 26.92 10.55
N THR A 274 -2.66 26.49 11.44
CA THR A 274 -2.35 26.26 12.85
C THR A 274 -3.04 25.00 13.36
N VAL A 275 -2.23 24.00 13.72
CA VAL A 275 -2.69 22.74 14.28
C VAL A 275 -2.29 22.61 15.75
N ARG A 276 -3.15 21.97 16.55
CA ARG A 276 -2.84 21.60 17.94
C ARG A 276 -2.62 20.10 18.03
N PHE A 277 -1.45 19.69 18.51
CA PHE A 277 -1.11 18.31 18.88
C PHE A 277 -0.11 18.35 20.05
N CYS A 278 0.06 17.24 20.79
CA CYS A 278 0.92 17.20 21.99
C CYS A 278 0.64 18.35 22.99
N ASN A 279 -0.63 18.76 23.12
CA ASN A 279 -1.11 19.88 23.93
C ASN A 279 -0.50 21.27 23.61
N ARG A 280 0.05 21.46 22.40
CA ARG A 280 0.60 22.75 21.97
C ARG A 280 0.15 23.12 20.56
N ASN A 281 0.14 24.41 20.25
CA ASN A 281 -0.21 24.92 18.92
C ASN A 281 1.07 25.08 18.09
N PHE A 282 1.05 24.58 16.86
CA PHE A 282 2.12 24.69 15.88
C PHE A 282 1.61 25.39 14.63
N LYS A 283 2.51 26.14 13.98
CA LYS A 283 2.27 26.59 12.60
C LYS A 283 2.57 25.43 11.65
N CYS A 284 1.79 25.32 10.59
CA CYS A 284 1.93 24.30 9.55
C CYS A 284 1.74 24.94 8.17
N VAL A 285 2.00 24.18 7.11
CA VAL A 285 1.77 24.63 5.72
C VAL A 285 0.40 24.27 5.18
N ASP A 286 -0.24 23.24 5.73
CA ASP A 286 -1.57 22.80 5.31
C ASP A 286 -2.69 23.63 5.95
N ASP A 287 -3.79 23.84 5.21
CA ASP A 287 -4.98 24.56 5.68
C ASP A 287 -6.21 23.66 5.57
N PHE A 288 -6.87 23.47 6.71
CA PHE A 288 -8.06 22.65 6.89
C PHE A 288 -9.12 23.44 7.66
N GLU A 289 -10.34 22.92 7.78
CA GLU A 289 -11.40 23.66 8.46
C GLU A 289 -11.14 23.79 9.96
N LYS A 290 -11.54 24.92 10.54
CA LYS A 290 -11.37 25.13 11.99
C LYS A 290 -12.17 24.08 12.77
N ASN A 291 -11.51 23.50 13.78
CA ASN A 291 -11.97 22.38 14.62
C ASN A 291 -11.99 21.00 13.93
N GLU A 292 -11.50 20.89 12.70
CA GLU A 292 -11.34 19.60 12.04
C GLU A 292 -10.34 18.72 12.79
N LYS A 293 -10.70 17.44 12.95
CA LYS A 293 -9.83 16.41 13.51
C LYS A 293 -8.95 15.86 12.40
N VAL A 294 -7.65 15.84 12.66
CA VAL A 294 -6.63 15.52 11.65
C VAL A 294 -5.60 14.58 12.25
N ASP A 295 -4.93 13.82 11.40
CA ASP A 295 -3.70 13.13 11.76
C ASP A 295 -2.52 14.04 11.42
N VAL A 296 -1.58 14.19 12.36
CA VAL A 296 -0.36 14.98 12.19
C VAL A 296 0.81 14.03 12.07
N VAL A 297 1.60 14.18 11.01
CA VAL A 297 2.80 13.36 10.77
C VAL A 297 4.03 14.23 10.89
N VAL A 298 5.01 13.75 11.64
CA VAL A 298 6.34 14.36 11.74
C VAL A 298 7.38 13.26 11.64
N ARG A 299 8.30 13.37 10.67
CA ARG A 299 9.35 12.37 10.50
C ARG A 299 10.38 12.47 11.63
N PRO A 300 10.88 11.34 12.17
CA PRO A 300 11.84 11.35 13.27
C PRO A 300 13.09 12.19 13.01
N GLU A 301 13.56 12.24 11.77
CA GLU A 301 14.74 13.01 11.34
C GLU A 301 14.51 14.53 11.26
N ASP A 302 13.24 14.96 11.16
CA ASP A 302 12.89 16.38 11.10
C ASP A 302 12.75 17.01 12.51
N ILE A 303 12.70 16.18 13.56
CA ILE A 303 12.63 16.64 14.94
C ILE A 303 14.02 17.02 15.44
N ARG A 304 14.25 18.32 15.64
CA ARG A 304 15.53 18.84 16.13
C ARG A 304 15.54 18.91 17.65
N MET A 305 16.55 18.30 18.25
CA MET A 305 16.79 18.39 19.69
C MET A 305 17.52 19.69 20.05
N THR A 306 17.09 20.34 21.12
CA THR A 306 17.70 21.52 21.72
C THR A 306 17.79 21.36 23.23
N ASP A 307 18.34 22.36 23.91
CA ASP A 307 18.15 22.50 25.36
C ASP A 307 16.68 22.81 25.67
N GLU A 308 16.22 22.43 26.87
CA GLU A 308 14.82 22.53 27.32
C GLU A 308 14.21 23.92 27.07
N GLU A 309 14.96 24.98 27.39
CA GLU A 309 14.52 26.37 27.33
C GLU A 309 14.23 26.87 25.90
N ASN A 310 14.84 26.22 24.90
CA ASN A 310 14.75 26.61 23.49
C ASN A 310 13.76 25.73 22.69
N GLY A 311 13.17 24.73 23.33
CA GLY A 311 12.24 23.79 22.70
C GLY A 311 10.83 24.34 22.54
N MET A 312 10.17 23.94 21.45
CA MET A 312 8.72 24.04 21.32
C MET A 312 8.02 22.98 22.17
N LEU A 313 8.58 21.79 22.31
CA LEU A 313 8.13 20.79 23.28
C LEU A 313 9.23 20.50 24.28
N VAL A 314 8.86 20.08 25.48
CA VAL A 314 9.79 19.56 26.47
C VAL A 314 9.53 18.06 26.57
N ALA A 315 10.58 17.28 26.38
CA ALA A 315 10.51 15.82 26.37
C ALA A 315 11.52 15.21 27.33
N LYS A 316 11.15 14.10 27.97
CA LYS A 316 12.07 13.30 28.80
C LYS A 316 12.54 12.08 28.00
N VAL A 317 13.85 11.94 27.82
CA VAL A 317 14.43 10.81 27.10
C VAL A 317 14.22 9.51 27.88
N VAL A 318 13.64 8.50 27.22
CA VAL A 318 13.37 7.17 27.81
C VAL A 318 14.21 6.06 27.18
N SER A 319 14.59 6.20 25.91
CA SER A 319 15.44 5.23 25.22
C SER A 319 16.40 5.93 24.26
N VAL A 320 17.60 5.37 24.11
CA VAL A 320 18.62 5.83 23.15
C VAL A 320 19.27 4.58 22.56
N VAL A 321 19.12 4.39 21.26
CA VAL A 321 19.64 3.24 20.52
C VAL A 321 20.53 3.72 19.38
N PHE A 322 21.77 3.23 19.32
CA PHE A 322 22.67 3.54 18.22
C PHE A 322 22.38 2.63 17.01
N LYS A 323 22.00 3.21 15.87
CA LYS A 323 21.64 2.52 14.62
C LYS A 323 22.76 2.61 13.56
N GLY A 324 23.98 2.94 13.97
CA GLY A 324 25.17 3.00 13.11
C GLY A 324 25.50 4.41 12.62
N VAL A 325 24.66 5.02 11.77
CA VAL A 325 24.89 6.40 11.28
C VAL A 325 24.18 7.48 12.10
N HIS A 326 23.20 7.09 12.90
CA HIS A 326 22.43 7.96 13.78
C HIS A 326 22.03 7.22 15.07
N TYR A 327 21.50 7.97 16.02
CA TYR A 327 20.81 7.50 17.21
C TYR A 327 19.31 7.63 16.99
N GLU A 328 18.59 6.56 17.33
CA GLU A 328 17.15 6.57 17.49
C GLU A 328 16.88 6.84 18.98
N ILE A 329 16.22 7.96 19.26
CA ILE A 329 15.98 8.47 20.60
C ILE A 329 14.47 8.52 20.80
N THR A 330 13.99 7.80 21.79
CA THR A 330 12.58 7.84 22.20
C THR A 330 12.45 8.76 23.41
N ALA A 331 11.56 9.73 23.33
CA ALA A 331 11.33 10.72 24.39
C ALA A 331 9.83 10.93 24.65
N MET A 332 9.46 11.18 25.90
CA MET A 332 8.08 11.39 26.33
C MET A 332 7.75 12.88 26.46
N VAL A 333 6.76 13.35 25.70
CA VAL A 333 6.11 14.66 25.83
C VAL A 333 4.77 14.48 26.54
N GLY A 334 4.77 14.62 27.86
CA GLY A 334 3.59 14.29 28.67
C GLY A 334 3.29 12.80 28.62
N ARG A 335 2.20 12.42 27.92
CA ARG A 335 1.83 11.02 27.66
C ARG A 335 2.22 10.52 26.27
N SER A 336 2.60 11.43 25.38
CA SER A 336 2.93 11.09 24.00
C SER A 336 4.39 10.71 23.89
N GLU A 337 4.65 9.55 23.32
CA GLU A 337 5.97 9.13 22.89
C GLU A 337 6.32 9.79 21.54
N VAL A 338 7.59 10.20 21.42
CA VAL A 338 8.15 10.82 20.23
C VAL A 338 9.48 10.15 19.92
N VAL A 339 9.61 9.63 18.71
CA VAL A 339 10.83 9.04 18.15
C VAL A 339 11.59 10.10 17.36
N ILE A 340 12.89 10.20 17.61
CA ILE A 340 13.78 11.20 17.03
C ILE A 340 14.99 10.48 16.43
N GLN A 341 15.37 10.84 15.21
CA GLN A 341 16.60 10.36 14.58
C GLN A 341 17.64 11.49 14.53
N SER A 342 18.78 11.29 15.19
CA SER A 342 19.82 12.32 15.24
C SER A 342 21.23 11.75 15.25
N THR A 343 22.18 12.48 14.69
CA THR A 343 23.61 12.16 14.82
C THR A 343 24.18 12.53 16.19
N GLN A 344 23.44 13.32 16.97
CA GLN A 344 23.81 13.70 18.34
C GLN A 344 23.14 12.75 19.33
N SER A 345 23.90 12.26 20.31
CA SER A 345 23.36 11.42 21.39
C SER A 345 22.83 12.26 22.55
N ARG A 346 21.91 11.67 23.31
CA ARG A 346 21.50 12.10 24.65
C ARG A 346 21.65 10.94 25.63
N ASN A 347 21.42 11.17 26.92
CA ASN A 347 21.34 10.12 27.92
C ASN A 347 19.89 9.85 28.30
N VAL A 348 19.61 8.60 28.66
CA VAL A 348 18.32 8.24 29.25
C VAL A 348 18.11 9.02 30.54
N GLY A 349 16.95 9.66 30.68
CA GLY A 349 16.59 10.54 31.78
C GLY A 349 16.83 12.03 31.52
N ASP A 350 17.55 12.40 30.45
CA ASP A 350 17.73 13.80 30.06
C ASP A 350 16.37 14.46 29.75
N VAL A 351 16.27 15.75 30.08
CA VAL A 351 15.16 16.60 29.64
C VAL A 351 15.67 17.48 28.50
N ILE A 352 14.99 17.41 27.36
CA ILE A 352 15.40 18.07 26.12
C ILE A 352 14.26 18.92 25.55
N GLY A 353 14.64 19.97 24.84
CA GLY A 353 13.72 20.73 24.00
C GLY A 353 13.60 20.07 22.62
N LEU A 354 12.41 20.08 22.03
CA LEU A 354 12.17 19.64 20.65
C LEU A 354 11.68 20.81 19.80
N VAL A 355 12.22 20.96 18.60
CA VAL A 355 11.83 21.95 17.60
C VAL A 355 11.42 21.22 16.33
N ILE A 356 10.29 21.64 15.77
CA ILE A 356 9.73 21.12 14.52
C ILE A 356 9.41 22.33 13.66
N GLU A 357 9.91 22.38 12.42
CA GLU A 357 9.61 23.50 11.52
C GLU A 357 8.21 23.34 10.91
N PRO A 358 7.54 24.44 10.51
CA PRO A 358 6.21 24.36 9.94
C PRO A 358 6.11 23.50 8.67
N ASP A 359 7.19 23.42 7.89
CA ASP A 359 7.27 22.64 6.65
C ASP A 359 7.48 21.14 6.92
N ASP A 360 7.90 20.79 8.15
CA ASP A 360 8.12 19.40 8.60
C ASP A 360 6.86 18.79 9.25
N ILE A 361 5.77 19.57 9.34
CA ILE A 361 4.49 19.14 9.89
C ILE A 361 3.53 18.90 8.74
N HIS A 362 3.32 17.64 8.42
CA HIS A 362 2.33 17.23 7.42
C HIS A 362 1.00 16.92 8.08
N ILE A 363 -0.09 17.45 7.52
CA ILE A 363 -1.44 17.24 8.04
C ILE A 363 -2.26 16.39 7.07
N MET A 364 -2.83 15.31 7.59
CA MET A 364 -3.71 14.41 6.84
C MET A 364 -5.14 14.49 7.40
N LYS A 365 -6.10 14.36 6.50
CA LYS A 365 -7.48 14.17 6.90
C LYS A 365 -7.61 12.86 7.67
N LYS A 366 -8.28 12.91 8.83
CA LYS A 366 -8.57 11.70 9.59
C LYS A 366 -9.67 10.91 8.87
N GLU A 367 -9.39 9.67 8.49
CA GLU A 367 -10.34 8.83 7.74
C GLU A 367 -11.61 8.55 8.56
N LEU A 368 -11.44 8.21 9.84
CA LEU A 368 -12.52 7.86 10.76
C LEU A 368 -12.33 8.55 12.12
N THR A 369 -13.39 9.19 12.61
CA THR A 369 -13.47 9.73 13.97
C THR A 369 -14.48 8.98 14.85
N VAL A 370 -15.34 8.18 14.22
CA VAL A 370 -16.40 7.37 14.82
C VAL A 370 -16.72 6.25 13.84
N ASN A 371 -17.01 5.05 14.34
CA ASN A 371 -17.51 3.95 13.52
C ASN A 371 -18.98 4.19 13.21
N LYS A 372 -19.39 3.96 11.96
CA LYS A 372 -20.79 4.11 11.54
C LYS A 372 -21.23 2.85 10.80
N TYR A 373 -22.35 2.31 11.22
CA TYR A 373 -22.92 1.12 10.61
C TYR A 373 -24.41 1.29 10.35
N ASP A 374 -24.86 0.53 9.38
CA ASP A 374 -26.27 0.20 9.24
C ASP A 374 -26.55 -1.05 10.06
N GLY A 375 -27.65 -1.05 10.80
CA GLY A 375 -28.03 -2.19 11.64
C GLY A 375 -29.54 -2.30 11.80
N TYR A 376 -29.97 -3.32 12.54
CA TYR A 376 -31.38 -3.53 12.87
C TYR A 376 -31.53 -4.05 14.31
N ILE A 377 -32.67 -3.75 14.93
CA ILE A 377 -32.98 -4.18 16.29
C ILE A 377 -33.63 -5.56 16.27
N THR A 378 -33.19 -6.45 17.15
CA THR A 378 -33.77 -7.79 17.28
C THR A 378 -34.92 -7.82 18.28
N LYS A 379 -35.66 -8.93 18.30
CA LYS A 379 -36.71 -9.21 19.29
C LYS A 379 -36.21 -9.18 20.76
N LYS A 380 -34.90 -9.32 21.00
CA LYS A 380 -34.32 -9.25 22.34
C LYS A 380 -33.94 -7.83 22.75
N ASN A 381 -34.25 -6.81 21.94
CA ASN A 381 -33.77 -5.44 22.09
C ASN A 381 -32.24 -5.29 22.05
N THR A 382 -31.56 -6.24 21.39
CA THR A 382 -30.18 -6.10 20.94
C THR A 382 -30.15 -5.46 19.56
N VAL A 383 -28.99 -4.95 19.15
CA VAL A 383 -28.79 -4.41 17.80
C VAL A 383 -27.75 -5.25 17.06
N VAL A 384 -28.06 -5.58 15.80
CA VAL A 384 -27.14 -6.29 14.90
C VAL A 384 -26.50 -5.28 13.95
N PHE A 385 -25.18 -5.24 13.91
CA PHE A 385 -24.39 -4.44 12.96
C PHE A 385 -22.95 -4.98 12.89
N GLY A 386 -22.28 -4.79 11.75
CA GLY A 386 -20.87 -5.16 11.57
C GLY A 386 -20.56 -6.64 11.88
N ASP A 387 -21.43 -7.56 11.48
CA ASP A 387 -21.32 -9.01 11.80
C ASP A 387 -21.38 -9.35 13.29
N GLY A 388 -21.87 -8.44 14.13
CA GLY A 388 -22.07 -8.69 15.55
C GLY A 388 -23.47 -8.38 16.04
N GLU A 389 -23.83 -9.00 17.18
CA GLU A 389 -25.03 -8.69 17.95
C GLU A 389 -24.61 -8.10 19.30
N PHE A 390 -25.09 -6.89 19.62
CA PHE A 390 -24.70 -6.15 20.82
C PHE A 390 -25.92 -5.77 21.66
N GLU A 391 -25.76 -5.83 22.99
CA GLU A 391 -26.72 -5.20 23.91
C GLU A 391 -26.70 -3.67 23.73
N CYS A 392 -27.87 -3.04 23.74
CA CYS A 392 -27.99 -1.59 23.53
C CYS A 392 -29.17 -1.00 24.31
N ASP A 393 -29.14 0.32 24.53
CA ASP A 393 -30.27 1.03 25.14
C ASP A 393 -31.22 1.57 24.05
N VAL A 394 -32.25 0.79 23.72
CA VAL A 394 -33.27 1.16 22.74
C VAL A 394 -34.14 2.34 23.20
N THR A 395 -34.15 2.70 24.49
CA THR A 395 -34.93 3.84 24.99
C THR A 395 -34.38 5.18 24.51
N THR A 396 -33.11 5.21 24.08
CA THR A 396 -32.46 6.39 23.50
C THR A 396 -33.12 6.86 22.20
N LEU A 397 -33.81 5.97 21.47
CA LEU A 397 -34.53 6.28 20.24
C LEU A 397 -35.76 7.18 20.49
N TYR A 398 -36.38 7.05 21.65
CA TYR A 398 -37.58 7.81 22.03
C TYR A 398 -37.40 8.38 23.45
N PRO A 399 -37.05 9.67 23.59
CA PRO A 399 -36.82 10.28 24.89
C PRO A 399 -38.00 10.13 25.86
N GLY A 400 -37.73 9.65 27.07
CA GLY A 400 -38.74 9.41 28.10
C GLY A 400 -39.53 8.10 27.94
N SER A 401 -39.09 7.22 27.04
CA SER A 401 -39.62 5.86 26.92
C SER A 401 -39.06 4.90 27.98
N HIS A 402 -39.72 3.77 28.16
CA HIS A 402 -39.26 2.65 28.99
C HIS A 402 -39.72 1.32 28.39
N LEU A 403 -39.11 0.21 28.80
CA LEU A 403 -39.52 -1.13 28.37
C LEU A 403 -40.59 -1.71 29.31
N ASP A 404 -41.58 -2.39 28.76
CA ASP A 404 -42.55 -3.18 29.52
C ASP A 404 -42.01 -4.59 29.89
N GLU A 405 -42.78 -5.36 30.67
CA GLU A 405 -42.39 -6.72 31.10
C GLU A 405 -42.24 -7.71 29.92
N GLU A 406 -42.85 -7.41 28.77
CA GLU A 406 -42.79 -8.22 27.56
C GLU A 406 -41.67 -7.77 26.61
N GLY A 407 -40.94 -6.70 26.95
CA GLY A 407 -39.83 -6.15 26.17
C GLY A 407 -40.23 -5.16 25.08
N TYR A 408 -41.48 -4.68 25.05
CA TYR A 408 -41.88 -3.63 24.10
C TYR A 408 -41.55 -2.24 24.63
N LEU A 409 -41.26 -1.32 23.72
CA LEU A 409 -40.96 0.06 24.06
C LEU A 409 -42.26 0.86 24.27
N ILE A 410 -42.43 1.41 25.46
CA ILE A 410 -43.54 2.32 25.80
C ILE A 410 -43.02 3.76 25.74
N THR A 411 -43.53 4.56 24.81
CA THR A 411 -43.12 5.97 24.66
C THR A 411 -43.62 6.84 25.83
N ALA A 412 -43.12 8.08 25.92
CA ALA A 412 -43.60 9.05 26.90
C ALA A 412 -45.11 9.38 26.78
N THR A 413 -45.70 9.16 25.60
CA THR A 413 -47.15 9.33 25.36
C THR A 413 -47.95 8.06 25.70
N GLY A 414 -47.29 6.98 26.11
CA GLY A 414 -47.91 5.69 26.45
C GLY A 414 -48.16 4.78 25.26
N GLU A 415 -47.59 5.07 24.09
CA GLU A 415 -47.71 4.22 22.90
C GLU A 415 -46.77 3.02 23.00
N LYS A 416 -47.29 1.82 22.69
CA LYS A 416 -46.53 0.57 22.66
C LYS A 416 -45.96 0.34 21.27
N ILE A 417 -44.64 0.32 21.15
CA ILE A 417 -43.89 0.14 19.91
C ILE A 417 -43.12 -1.18 19.97
N ASP A 418 -43.27 -1.99 18.92
CA ASP A 418 -42.40 -3.13 18.64
C ASP A 418 -41.23 -2.65 17.80
N LEU A 419 -40.00 -2.84 18.30
CA LEU A 419 -38.77 -2.44 17.62
C LEU A 419 -38.12 -3.59 16.85
N THR A 420 -38.73 -4.78 16.84
CA THR A 420 -38.20 -5.93 16.10
C THR A 420 -38.08 -5.60 14.61
N ASP A 421 -36.91 -5.88 14.04
CA ASP A 421 -36.54 -5.65 12.63
C ASP A 421 -36.59 -4.17 12.20
N VAL A 422 -36.52 -3.23 13.16
CA VAL A 422 -36.41 -1.80 12.85
C VAL A 422 -34.99 -1.45 12.45
N ASP A 423 -34.85 -0.89 11.24
CA ASP A 423 -33.59 -0.38 10.71
C ASP A 423 -33.10 0.87 11.46
N VAL A 424 -31.84 0.83 11.88
CA VAL A 424 -31.17 1.90 12.61
C VAL A 424 -29.81 2.21 12.01
N ALA A 425 -29.38 3.46 12.18
CA ALA A 425 -28.00 3.85 12.04
C ALA A 425 -27.32 3.75 13.41
N VAL A 426 -26.14 3.15 13.44
CA VAL A 426 -25.36 2.91 14.67
C VAL A 426 -24.07 3.72 14.60
N GLU A 427 -23.77 4.47 15.66
CA GLU A 427 -22.48 5.13 15.84
C GLU A 427 -21.77 4.67 17.12
N VAL A 428 -20.48 4.33 17.01
CA VAL A 428 -19.64 3.91 18.15
C VAL A 428 -18.31 4.66 18.11
N GLY A 429 -17.92 5.33 19.20
CA GLY A 429 -16.65 6.03 19.29
C GLY A 429 -15.44 5.10 19.22
N LEU A 430 -14.29 5.61 18.79
CA LEU A 430 -13.07 4.79 18.68
C LEU A 430 -12.56 4.28 20.04
N GLN A 431 -12.74 5.08 21.10
CA GLN A 431 -12.37 4.71 22.48
C GLN A 431 -13.45 3.90 23.21
N ASP A 432 -14.57 3.67 22.54
CA ASP A 432 -15.74 3.02 23.12
C ASP A 432 -15.79 1.51 22.83
N ILE A 433 -14.77 1.02 22.12
CA ILE A 433 -14.58 -0.38 21.71
C ILE A 433 -13.40 -0.97 22.49
N GLU A 434 -13.59 -2.15 23.06
CA GLU A 434 -12.56 -2.93 23.76
C GLU A 434 -12.30 -4.24 22.98
N LEU A 435 -11.04 -4.70 22.96
CA LEU A 435 -10.69 -6.02 22.42
C LEU A 435 -10.57 -7.05 23.53
N SER A 436 -10.97 -8.28 23.24
CA SER A 436 -10.74 -9.44 24.11
C SER A 436 -10.15 -10.60 23.32
N ASP A 437 -9.27 -11.36 23.95
CA ASP A 437 -8.74 -12.64 23.44
C ASP A 437 -9.73 -13.79 23.64
N ASN A 438 -10.78 -13.57 24.44
CA ASN A 438 -11.89 -14.50 24.59
C ASN A 438 -12.95 -14.24 23.51
N ALA A 439 -13.13 -15.23 22.62
CA ALA A 439 -14.09 -15.15 21.53
C ALA A 439 -15.53 -14.92 22.02
N ASP A 440 -15.91 -15.40 23.21
CA ASP A 440 -17.28 -15.36 23.72
C ASP A 440 -17.64 -14.07 24.46
N GLU A 441 -16.70 -13.12 24.61
CA GLU A 441 -16.91 -11.86 25.36
C GLU A 441 -17.34 -10.67 24.49
N GLY A 442 -17.18 -10.79 23.16
CA GLY A 442 -17.51 -9.74 22.20
C GLY A 442 -18.77 -10.04 21.39
N GLY A 443 -19.38 -8.99 20.84
CA GLY A 443 -20.53 -9.11 19.94
C GLY A 443 -20.14 -9.49 18.51
N ALA A 444 -18.93 -9.11 18.07
CA ALA A 444 -18.33 -9.48 16.79
C ALA A 444 -16.93 -10.09 16.98
N ARG A 445 -16.40 -10.75 15.94
CA ARG A 445 -15.08 -11.39 15.95
C ARG A 445 -14.36 -11.14 14.63
N GLY A 446 -13.04 -11.02 14.69
CA GLY A 446 -12.24 -10.76 13.51
C GLY A 446 -10.75 -10.79 13.77
N HIS A 447 -9.99 -10.45 12.74
CA HIS A 447 -8.54 -10.32 12.81
C HIS A 447 -8.12 -8.85 12.84
N ILE A 448 -7.08 -8.54 13.60
CA ILE A 448 -6.42 -7.23 13.50
C ILE A 448 -5.70 -7.16 12.15
N VAL A 449 -6.20 -6.33 11.23
CA VAL A 449 -5.63 -6.17 9.88
C VAL A 449 -4.69 -4.97 9.78
N GLN A 450 -4.73 -4.07 10.77
CA GLN A 450 -3.85 -2.91 10.83
C GLN A 450 -3.72 -2.43 12.27
N LEU A 451 -2.52 -1.96 12.62
CA LEU A 451 -2.27 -1.18 13.83
C LEU A 451 -1.37 0.02 13.51
N ILE A 452 -1.73 1.20 14.00
CA ILE A 452 -0.91 2.42 13.90
C ILE A 452 -0.74 3.00 15.29
N TYR A 453 0.50 3.29 15.69
CA TYR A 453 0.74 4.01 16.93
C TYR A 453 0.51 5.52 16.77
N LYS A 454 -0.35 6.10 17.61
CA LYS A 454 -0.79 7.50 17.58
C LYS A 454 -0.17 8.33 18.72
N GLY A 455 1.08 8.02 19.08
CA GLY A 455 1.85 8.74 20.09
C GLY A 455 1.51 8.39 21.54
N ASP A 456 0.26 8.16 21.91
CA ASP A 456 -0.13 7.76 23.29
C ASP A 456 -1.04 6.53 23.37
N HIS A 457 -1.47 6.00 22.23
CA HIS A 457 -2.25 4.77 22.09
C HIS A 457 -2.03 4.17 20.69
N TYR A 458 -2.50 2.95 20.48
CA TYR A 458 -2.61 2.32 19.17
C TYR A 458 -4.01 2.51 18.62
N GLN A 459 -4.10 2.78 17.32
CA GLN A 459 -5.32 2.68 16.56
C GLN A 459 -5.31 1.36 15.79
N TYR A 460 -6.33 0.54 16.00
CA TYR A 460 -6.48 -0.77 15.37
C TYR A 460 -7.63 -0.75 14.36
N ILE A 461 -7.50 -1.58 13.33
CA ILE A 461 -8.62 -2.01 12.49
C ILE A 461 -8.78 -3.51 12.67
N VAL A 462 -9.96 -3.92 13.15
CA VAL A 462 -10.36 -5.33 13.24
C VAL A 462 -11.35 -5.61 12.12
N ARG A 463 -11.00 -6.57 11.25
CA ARG A 463 -11.86 -7.00 10.14
C ARG A 463 -12.54 -8.31 10.47
N THR A 464 -13.86 -8.36 10.32
CA THR A 464 -14.65 -9.58 10.54
C THR A 464 -14.46 -10.59 9.40
N GLU A 465 -14.76 -11.87 9.67
CA GLU A 465 -14.56 -12.94 8.69
C GLU A 465 -15.74 -13.11 7.71
N GLU A 466 -16.96 -12.74 8.11
CA GLU A 466 -18.17 -13.06 7.33
C GLU A 466 -18.41 -12.07 6.19
N ASN A 467 -18.47 -10.78 6.50
CA ASN A 467 -18.72 -9.71 5.52
C ASN A 467 -17.57 -8.71 5.40
N GLU A 468 -16.40 -9.00 5.99
CA GLU A 468 -15.20 -8.13 5.96
C GLU A 468 -15.48 -6.71 6.50
N GLU A 469 -16.32 -6.60 7.52
CA GLU A 469 -16.65 -5.34 8.19
C GLU A 469 -15.49 -4.87 9.09
N ASP A 470 -15.16 -3.58 9.03
CA ASP A 470 -14.01 -2.99 9.71
C ASP A 470 -14.41 -2.20 10.96
N TYR A 471 -14.00 -2.68 12.13
CA TYR A 471 -14.06 -1.94 13.40
C TYR A 471 -12.77 -1.17 13.64
N VAL A 472 -12.85 0.16 13.72
CA VAL A 472 -11.72 1.03 14.07
C VAL A 472 -11.79 1.43 15.53
N LEU A 473 -10.72 1.22 16.28
CA LEU A 473 -10.69 1.52 17.71
C LEU A 473 -9.34 2.07 18.17
N ASP A 474 -9.35 2.78 19.28
CA ASP A 474 -8.17 3.34 19.95
C ASP A 474 -7.96 2.59 21.29
N SER A 475 -6.80 1.96 21.48
CA SER A 475 -6.46 1.24 22.71
C SER A 475 -5.01 1.48 23.16
N PRO A 476 -4.75 1.63 24.47
CA PRO A 476 -3.38 1.77 24.99
C PRO A 476 -2.61 0.44 24.99
N ASP A 477 -3.32 -0.69 24.90
CA ASP A 477 -2.73 -2.01 24.96
C ASP A 477 -2.17 -2.42 23.59
N LEU A 478 -1.02 -3.10 23.61
CA LEU A 478 -0.36 -3.60 22.40
C LEU A 478 -0.93 -4.97 22.02
N TRP A 479 -1.49 -5.04 20.80
CA TRP A 479 -1.89 -6.26 20.11
C TRP A 479 -1.05 -6.42 18.83
N ASN A 480 -1.03 -7.62 18.24
CA ASN A 480 -0.29 -7.87 17.00
C ASN A 480 -1.23 -7.97 15.79
N GLU A 481 -0.70 -7.63 14.61
CA GLU A 481 -1.40 -7.94 13.36
C GLU A 481 -1.66 -9.45 13.24
N ASN A 482 -2.84 -9.78 12.71
CA ASN A 482 -3.41 -11.12 12.57
C ASN A 482 -3.87 -11.79 13.87
N ASP A 483 -3.74 -11.15 15.04
CA ASP A 483 -4.37 -11.66 16.26
C ASP A 483 -5.89 -11.77 16.03
N TYR A 484 -6.46 -12.92 16.39
CA TYR A 484 -7.91 -13.15 16.34
C TYR A 484 -8.52 -12.68 17.65
N VAL A 485 -9.43 -11.70 17.57
CA VAL A 485 -9.97 -10.99 18.71
C VAL A 485 -11.48 -10.88 18.63
N SER A 486 -12.12 -10.70 19.77
CA SER A 486 -13.53 -10.31 19.84
C SER A 486 -13.66 -8.81 20.14
N VAL A 487 -14.69 -8.21 19.55
CA VAL A 487 -15.01 -6.78 19.67
C VAL A 487 -16.09 -6.61 20.72
N LYS A 488 -15.78 -5.89 21.79
CA LYS A 488 -16.68 -5.63 22.90
C LYS A 488 -17.07 -4.15 22.95
N ILE A 489 -18.37 -3.90 23.03
CA ILE A 489 -18.93 -2.55 23.06
C ILE A 489 -19.96 -2.52 24.17
N ARG A 490 -19.83 -1.56 25.09
CA ARG A 490 -20.79 -1.41 26.19
C ARG A 490 -22.09 -0.79 25.69
N PRO A 491 -23.27 -1.21 26.21
CA PRO A 491 -24.56 -0.72 25.71
C PRO A 491 -24.71 0.80 25.70
N GLU A 492 -24.18 1.48 26.72
CA GLU A 492 -24.22 2.94 26.84
C GLU A 492 -23.39 3.69 25.79
N ASN A 493 -22.48 3.00 25.12
CA ASN A 493 -21.59 3.56 24.12
C ASN A 493 -22.13 3.45 22.69
N ILE A 494 -23.20 2.67 22.49
CA ILE A 494 -23.84 2.48 21.19
C ILE A 494 -24.89 3.56 21.00
N ARG A 495 -24.65 4.46 20.05
CA ARG A 495 -25.62 5.51 19.71
C ARG A 495 -26.48 5.07 18.56
N LEU A 496 -27.79 5.01 18.79
CA LEU A 496 -28.77 4.60 17.79
C LEU A 496 -29.51 5.83 17.23
N ALA A 497 -29.80 5.79 15.94
CA ALA A 497 -30.72 6.72 15.29
C ALA A 497 -31.63 5.95 14.34
N LEU A 498 -32.93 6.26 14.35
CA LEU A 498 -33.86 5.68 13.38
C LEU A 498 -33.47 6.11 11.96
N LYS A 499 -33.36 5.14 11.04
CA LYS A 499 -33.27 5.47 9.62
C LYS A 499 -34.64 5.99 9.19
N GLN A 500 -34.71 7.28 8.84
CA GLN A 500 -35.93 7.80 8.23
C GLN A 500 -36.19 7.02 6.94
N GLU A 501 -37.37 6.41 6.83
CA GLU A 501 -37.84 5.88 5.55
C GLU A 501 -37.68 6.99 4.52
N LYS A 502 -36.95 6.71 3.43
CA LYS A 502 -37.05 7.52 2.22
C LYS A 502 -38.52 7.54 1.85
N GLN A 503 -39.22 8.62 2.21
CA GLN A 503 -40.52 8.91 1.63
C GLN A 503 -40.27 9.05 0.12
N ASN A 504 -40.64 8.00 -0.61
CA ASN A 504 -40.76 8.01 -2.05
C ASN A 504 -41.69 9.18 -2.41
N GLY A 505 -41.11 10.22 -3.01
CA GLY A 505 -41.81 11.28 -3.73
C GLY A 505 -41.36 11.26 -5.18
#